data_AF-A0A935J035-F1
#
_entry.id   AF-A0A935J035-F1
#
_cell.length_a   1.000
_cell.length_b   1.000
_cell.length_c   1.000
_cell.angle_alpha   90.00
_cell.angle_beta   90.00
_cell.angle_gamma   90.00
#
_symmetry.space_group_name_H-M   'P 1'
#
loop_
_entity.id
_entity.type
_entity.pdbx_description
1 polymer ?
#
loop_
_entity_poly.entity_id
_entity_poly.type
_entity_poly.pdbx_seq_one_letter_code
_entity_poly.pdbx_strand_id
1 'polypeptide(L)'
;MVCAVVSFFAPSSDSATIISQVAIIPAQLLMTIALLRYIYTSKVVNANVMMTAITVYIFIAAMFTPLYVIVSRLDVNAFVDNGLGVAPQWQQLVYFSFVTLATLGYGDVLPLNAWARSLATVEGMLGVLYIALIMGRLIGVYSQERD
;
A
#
# COMPACT_ATOMS: atom_id res chain seq x y z
N MET A 1 -15.30 5.90 -7.51
CA MET A 1 -16.44 4.96 -7.65
C MET A 1 -16.89 4.82 -9.11
N VAL A 2 -17.14 5.91 -9.86
CA VAL A 2 -17.59 5.85 -11.27
C VAL A 2 -16.63 5.08 -12.20
N CYS A 3 -15.32 5.34 -12.14
CA CYS A 3 -14.33 4.63 -12.98
C CYS A 3 -14.18 3.13 -12.64
N ALA A 4 -14.40 2.74 -11.38
CA ALA A 4 -14.37 1.34 -10.95
C ALA A 4 -15.59 0.56 -11.46
N VAL A 5 -16.76 1.22 -11.52
CA VAL A 5 -17.98 0.67 -12.13
C VAL A 5 -17.79 0.49 -13.65
N VAL A 6 -17.17 1.45 -14.33
CA VAL A 6 -16.89 1.34 -15.78
C VAL A 6 -15.94 0.18 -16.10
N SER A 7 -14.91 -0.08 -15.28
CA SER A 7 -14.03 -1.24 -15.46
C SER A 7 -14.71 -2.59 -15.19
N PHE A 8 -15.80 -2.61 -14.40
CA PHE A 8 -16.61 -3.82 -14.19
C PHE A 8 -17.42 -4.20 -15.45
N PHE A 9 -17.85 -3.21 -16.24
CA PHE A 9 -18.64 -3.44 -17.47
C PHE A 9 -17.79 -3.64 -18.74
N ALA A 10 -16.49 -3.33 -18.71
CA ALA A 10 -15.56 -3.59 -19.83
C ALA A 10 -14.23 -4.25 -19.35
N PRO A 11 -14.25 -5.50 -18.86
CA PRO A 11 -13.10 -6.15 -18.24
C PRO A 11 -11.95 -6.51 -19.21
N SER A 12 -12.21 -6.48 -20.52
CA SER A 12 -11.30 -7.01 -21.54
C SER A 12 -10.33 -5.98 -22.14
N SER A 13 -10.45 -4.69 -21.78
CA SER A 13 -9.55 -3.65 -22.29
C SER A 13 -8.53 -3.24 -21.23
N ASP A 14 -7.24 -3.40 -21.50
CA ASP A 14 -6.17 -3.01 -20.58
C ASP A 14 -6.25 -1.51 -20.22
N SER A 15 -6.73 -0.68 -21.15
CA SER A 15 -6.97 0.74 -20.93
C SER A 15 -8.00 1.03 -19.82
N ALA A 16 -9.11 0.27 -19.75
CA ALA A 16 -10.13 0.48 -18.71
C ALA A 16 -9.62 0.12 -17.31
N THR A 17 -8.77 -0.89 -17.21
CA THR A 17 -8.13 -1.29 -15.94
C THR A 17 -7.14 -0.23 -15.46
N ILE A 18 -6.31 0.30 -16.36
CA ILE A 18 -5.34 1.36 -15.99
C ILE A 18 -6.09 2.62 -15.52
N ILE A 19 -7.13 3.04 -16.25
CA ILE A 19 -7.92 4.23 -15.89
C ILE A 19 -8.56 4.08 -14.51
N SER A 20 -9.08 2.89 -14.17
CA SER A 20 -9.70 2.68 -12.85
C SER A 20 -8.68 2.71 -11.71
N GLN A 21 -7.48 2.18 -11.91
CA GLN A 21 -6.40 2.24 -10.91
C GLN A 21 -5.90 3.68 -10.71
N VAL A 22 -5.69 4.43 -11.80
CA VAL A 22 -5.27 5.84 -11.74
C VAL A 22 -6.32 6.69 -11.01
N ALA A 23 -7.61 6.38 -11.14
CA ALA A 23 -8.67 7.10 -10.45
C ALA A 23 -8.73 6.82 -8.93
N ILE A 24 -8.28 5.65 -8.46
CA ILE A 24 -8.31 5.26 -7.04
C ILE A 24 -7.15 5.88 -6.26
N ILE A 25 -5.96 5.96 -6.88
CA ILE A 25 -4.73 6.53 -6.29
C ILE A 25 -4.97 7.88 -5.58
N PRO A 26 -5.57 8.92 -6.20
CA PRO A 26 -5.74 10.21 -5.54
C PRO A 26 -6.70 10.16 -4.35
N ALA A 27 -7.79 9.40 -4.43
CA ALA A 27 -8.72 9.24 -3.31
C ALA A 27 -8.04 8.57 -2.12
N GLN A 28 -7.18 7.59 -2.39
CA GLN A 28 -6.45 6.86 -1.37
C GLN A 28 -5.30 7.66 -0.76
N LEU A 29 -4.60 8.45 -1.58
CA LEU A 29 -3.62 9.42 -1.11
C LEU A 29 -4.28 10.45 -0.18
N LEU A 30 -5.42 11.01 -0.58
CA LEU A 30 -6.19 11.96 0.24
C LEU A 30 -6.60 11.35 1.57
N MET A 31 -7.08 10.10 1.58
CA MET A 31 -7.44 9.40 2.81
C MET A 31 -6.23 9.19 3.72
N THR A 32 -5.10 8.75 3.16
CA THR A 32 -3.86 8.54 3.92
C THR A 32 -3.34 9.85 4.52
N ILE A 33 -3.34 10.94 3.75
CA ILE A 33 -2.95 12.28 4.22
C ILE A 33 -3.91 12.79 5.30
N ALA A 34 -5.23 12.59 5.14
CA ALA A 34 -6.22 13.01 6.12
C ALA A 34 -6.04 12.28 7.47
N LEU A 35 -5.78 10.97 7.44
CA LEU A 35 -5.52 10.17 8.64
C LEU A 35 -4.18 10.54 9.29
N LEU A 36 -3.13 10.75 8.51
CA LEU A 36 -1.85 11.28 9.04
C LEU A 36 -2.04 12.65 9.68
N ARG A 37 -2.80 13.55 9.06
CA ARG A 37 -3.11 14.87 9.61
C ARG A 37 -3.90 14.76 10.92
N TYR A 38 -4.86 13.83 11.00
CA TYR A 38 -5.58 13.54 12.24
C TYR A 38 -4.62 13.10 13.35
N ILE A 39 -3.74 12.14 13.04
CA ILE A 39 -2.68 11.67 13.96
C ILE A 39 -1.89 12.87 14.48
N TYR A 40 -1.31 13.72 13.62
CA TYR A 40 -0.47 14.86 14.05
C TYR A 40 -1.23 15.99 14.77
N THR A 41 -2.53 16.16 14.51
CA THR A 41 -3.33 17.22 15.15
C THR A 41 -3.76 16.82 16.57
N SER A 42 -3.91 15.52 16.84
CA SER A 42 -4.25 15.03 18.17
C SER A 42 -3.10 15.22 19.14
N LYS A 43 -3.29 16.08 20.16
CA LYS A 43 -2.31 16.33 21.22
C LYS A 43 -2.23 15.23 22.28
N VAL A 44 -3.25 14.38 22.37
CA VAL A 44 -3.35 13.27 23.35
C VAL A 44 -3.47 11.96 22.58
N VAL A 45 -2.71 10.95 23.01
CA VAL A 45 -2.75 9.60 22.42
C VAL A 45 -3.93 8.85 23.03
N ASN A 46 -5.06 8.91 22.34
CA ASN A 46 -6.26 8.14 22.68
C ASN A 46 -6.36 6.85 21.85
N ALA A 47 -7.27 5.94 22.23
CA ALA A 47 -7.58 4.73 21.46
C ALA A 47 -7.89 5.02 19.97
N ASN A 48 -8.55 6.14 19.67
CA ASN A 48 -8.82 6.59 18.30
C ASN A 48 -7.53 6.87 17.50
N VAL A 49 -6.49 7.42 18.14
CA VAL A 49 -5.19 7.67 17.50
C VAL A 49 -4.49 6.35 17.20
N MET A 50 -4.56 5.38 18.11
CA MET A 50 -4.02 4.03 17.91
C MET A 50 -4.72 3.32 16.74
N MET A 51 -6.05 3.32 16.72
CA MET A 51 -6.83 2.75 15.62
C MET A 51 -6.53 3.44 14.29
N THR A 52 -6.35 4.76 14.30
CA THR A 52 -5.96 5.52 13.10
C THR A 52 -4.56 5.14 12.64
N ALA A 53 -3.60 4.94 13.54
CA ALA A 53 -2.26 4.49 13.17
C ALA A 53 -2.26 3.08 12.57
N ILE A 54 -3.06 2.16 13.10
CA ILE A 54 -3.23 0.83 12.49
C ILE A 54 -3.85 0.97 11.09
N THR A 55 -4.84 1.84 10.94
CA THR A 55 -5.53 2.09 9.68
C THR A 55 -4.56 2.65 8.63
N VAL A 56 -3.74 3.64 8.99
CA VAL A 56 -2.75 4.22 8.07
C VAL A 56 -1.76 3.17 7.58
N TYR A 57 -1.31 2.26 8.45
CA TYR A 57 -0.41 1.17 8.03
C TYR A 57 -1.02 0.31 6.92
N ILE A 58 -2.30 -0.07 7.07
CA ILE A 58 -3.05 -0.83 6.06
C ILE A 58 -3.23 -0.01 4.78
N PHE A 59 -3.50 1.30 4.91
CA PHE A 59 -3.66 2.20 3.76
C PHE A 59 -2.36 2.41 2.97
N ILE A 60 -1.19 2.35 3.62
CA ILE A 60 0.10 2.39 2.94
C ILE A 60 0.24 1.16 2.03
N ALA A 61 0.02 -0.06 2.53
CA ALA A 61 0.06 -1.28 1.68
C ALA A 61 -0.95 -1.15 0.53
N ALA A 62 -2.18 -0.77 0.85
CA ALA A 62 -3.18 -0.59 -0.18
C ALA A 62 -2.77 0.45 -1.23
N MET A 63 -1.91 1.43 -0.91
CA MET A 63 -1.49 2.51 -1.82
C MET A 63 -0.49 2.00 -2.88
N PHE A 64 0.30 0.99 -2.54
CA PHE A 64 1.28 0.38 -3.44
C PHE A 64 0.63 -0.66 -4.37
N THR A 65 -0.43 -1.33 -3.93
CA THR A 65 -1.22 -2.26 -4.76
C THR A 65 -1.57 -1.73 -6.16
N PRO A 66 -2.22 -0.55 -6.34
CA PRO A 66 -2.56 -0.03 -7.66
C PRO A 66 -1.32 0.26 -8.51
N LEU A 67 -0.20 0.67 -7.90
CA LEU A 67 1.07 0.88 -8.60
C LEU A 67 1.61 -0.44 -9.17
N TYR A 68 1.56 -1.52 -8.38
CA TYR A 68 1.95 -2.85 -8.85
C TYR A 68 1.04 -3.37 -9.95
N VAL A 69 -0.27 -3.13 -9.84
CA VAL A 69 -1.22 -3.49 -10.91
C VAL A 69 -0.87 -2.75 -12.20
N ILE A 70 -0.59 -1.44 -12.14
CA ILE A 70 -0.17 -0.67 -13.32
C ILE A 70 1.11 -1.25 -13.92
N VAL A 71 2.13 -1.53 -13.10
CA VAL A 71 3.40 -2.10 -13.58
C VAL A 71 3.19 -3.48 -14.23
N SER A 72 2.37 -4.34 -13.63
CA SER A 72 2.00 -5.66 -14.18
C SER A 72 1.24 -5.55 -15.51
N ARG A 73 0.47 -4.47 -15.72
CA ARG A 73 -0.23 -4.20 -16.98
C ARG A 73 0.68 -3.63 -18.07
N LEU A 74 1.70 -2.85 -17.70
CA LEU A 74 2.67 -2.31 -18.66
C LEU A 74 3.64 -3.38 -19.15
N ASP A 75 3.96 -4.36 -18.30
CA ASP A 75 4.85 -5.47 -18.63
C ASP A 75 4.35 -6.75 -17.95
N VAL A 76 3.86 -7.69 -18.77
CA VAL A 76 3.35 -9.00 -18.30
C VAL A 76 4.41 -9.82 -17.57
N ASN A 77 5.70 -9.58 -17.84
CA ASN A 77 6.82 -10.25 -17.19
C ASN A 77 7.35 -9.47 -15.99
N ALA A 78 6.69 -8.39 -15.56
CA ALA A 78 7.16 -7.58 -14.43
C ALA A 78 7.14 -8.35 -13.10
N PHE A 79 6.19 -9.28 -12.97
CA PHE A 79 6.05 -10.14 -11.81
C PHE A 79 5.82 -11.59 -12.22
N VAL A 80 6.29 -12.52 -11.39
CA VAL A 80 6.02 -13.95 -11.55
C VAL A 80 5.51 -14.51 -10.22
N ASP A 81 4.47 -15.34 -10.31
CA ASP A 81 4.07 -16.24 -9.23
C ASP A 81 4.88 -17.54 -9.35
N ASN A 82 5.74 -17.82 -8.36
CA ASN A 82 6.59 -19.01 -8.33
C ASN A 82 5.81 -20.33 -8.22
N GLY A 83 4.55 -20.30 -7.74
CA GLY A 83 3.71 -21.49 -7.66
C GLY A 83 3.08 -21.88 -8.98
N LEU A 84 2.75 -20.90 -9.84
CA LEU A 84 2.01 -21.11 -11.09
C LEU A 84 2.83 -20.78 -12.35
N GLY A 85 3.95 -20.10 -12.24
CA GLY A 85 4.82 -19.68 -13.36
C GLY A 85 4.17 -18.66 -14.30
N VAL A 86 3.10 -17.99 -13.87
CA VAL A 86 2.33 -17.03 -14.67
C VAL A 86 2.31 -15.66 -14.00
N ALA A 87 1.90 -14.64 -14.75
CA ALA A 87 1.71 -13.29 -14.23
C ALA A 87 0.69 -13.30 -13.08
N PRO A 88 1.00 -12.68 -11.92
CA PRO A 88 0.15 -12.75 -10.76
C PRO A 88 -1.17 -11.98 -10.95
N GLN A 89 -2.24 -12.51 -10.36
CA GLN A 89 -3.54 -11.83 -10.33
C GLN A 89 -3.51 -10.63 -9.38
N TRP A 90 -4.51 -9.75 -9.49
CA TRP A 90 -4.57 -8.53 -8.67
C TRP A 90 -4.58 -8.83 -7.16
N GLN A 91 -5.20 -9.95 -6.73
CA GLN A 91 -5.21 -10.39 -5.33
C GLN A 91 -3.82 -10.77 -4.84
N GLN A 92 -2.99 -11.35 -5.71
CA GLN A 92 -1.60 -11.71 -5.39
C GLN A 92 -0.72 -10.46 -5.32
N LEU A 93 -1.02 -9.42 -6.09
CA LEU A 93 -0.35 -8.12 -5.98
C LEU A 93 -0.74 -7.37 -4.70
N VAL A 94 -2.00 -7.47 -4.25
CA VAL A 94 -2.42 -7.01 -2.92
C VAL A 94 -1.59 -7.72 -1.86
N TYR A 95 -1.59 -9.06 -1.89
CA TYR A 95 -0.82 -9.89 -0.96
C TYR A 95 0.67 -9.51 -0.95
N PHE A 96 1.29 -9.38 -2.12
CA PHE A 96 2.69 -8.98 -2.28
C PHE A 96 2.99 -7.65 -1.59
N SER A 97 2.10 -6.66 -1.73
CA SER A 97 2.22 -5.35 -1.08
C SER A 97 2.22 -5.46 0.45
N PHE A 98 1.29 -6.21 1.03
CA PHE A 98 1.26 -6.44 2.49
C PHE A 98 2.50 -7.19 2.99
N VAL A 99 2.93 -8.22 2.27
CA VAL A 99 4.13 -9.01 2.60
C VAL A 99 5.39 -8.16 2.52
N THR A 100 5.48 -7.28 1.53
CA THR A 100 6.61 -6.36 1.33
C THR A 100 6.63 -5.28 2.41
N LEU A 101 5.50 -4.64 2.69
CA LEU A 101 5.39 -3.63 3.75
C LEU A 101 5.73 -4.20 5.12
N ALA A 102 5.27 -5.43 5.41
CA ALA A 102 5.56 -6.14 6.64
C ALA A 102 6.96 -6.79 6.67
N THR A 103 7.76 -6.65 5.61
CA THR A 103 9.12 -7.22 5.47
C THR A 103 9.18 -8.75 5.59
N LEU A 104 8.09 -9.45 5.27
CA LEU A 104 8.00 -10.92 5.36
C LEU A 104 8.73 -11.62 4.21
N GLY A 105 8.56 -11.11 2.98
CA GLY A 105 9.33 -11.55 1.81
C GLY A 105 9.27 -13.06 1.52
N TYR A 106 8.10 -13.70 1.60
CA TYR A 106 7.96 -15.16 1.46
C TYR A 106 8.49 -15.74 0.13
N GLY A 107 8.57 -14.93 -0.92
CA GLY A 107 9.18 -15.34 -2.19
C GLY A 107 8.27 -16.19 -3.09
N ASP A 108 6.97 -16.13 -2.87
CA ASP A 108 5.92 -16.70 -3.72
C ASP A 108 5.59 -15.79 -4.90
N VAL A 109 5.58 -14.47 -4.69
CA VAL A 109 5.48 -13.46 -5.78
C VAL A 109 6.77 -12.67 -5.86
N LEU A 110 7.40 -12.63 -7.05
CA LEU A 110 8.68 -11.95 -7.25
C LEU A 110 8.58 -10.81 -8.27
N PRO A 111 9.14 -9.63 -7.94
CA PRO A 111 9.36 -8.57 -8.92
C PRO A 111 10.59 -8.87 -9.78
N LEU A 112 10.38 -9.01 -11.09
CA LEU A 112 11.45 -9.27 -12.05
C LEU A 112 11.96 -7.97 -12.68
N ASN A 113 11.06 -7.04 -13.00
CA ASN A 113 11.40 -5.77 -13.65
C ASN A 113 12.02 -4.76 -12.66
N ALA A 114 12.93 -3.92 -13.15
CA ALA A 114 13.58 -2.84 -12.39
C ALA A 114 12.58 -1.88 -11.72
N TRP A 115 11.47 -1.54 -12.40
CA TRP A 115 10.43 -0.68 -11.82
C TRP A 115 9.71 -1.35 -10.64
N ALA A 116 9.36 -2.63 -10.80
CA ALA A 116 8.72 -3.42 -9.74
C ALA A 116 9.64 -3.54 -8.51
N ARG A 117 10.94 -3.81 -8.73
CA ARG A 117 11.95 -3.90 -7.66
C ARG A 117 12.16 -2.56 -6.94
N SER A 118 12.17 -1.46 -7.68
CA SER A 118 12.32 -0.12 -7.10
C SER A 118 11.13 0.24 -6.20
N LEU A 119 9.91 -0.03 -6.67
CA LEU A 119 8.69 0.17 -5.87
C LEU A 119 8.69 -0.70 -4.61
N ALA A 120 9.02 -1.99 -4.72
CA ALA A 120 9.09 -2.90 -3.58
C ALA A 120 10.13 -2.46 -2.55
N THR A 121 11.27 -1.94 -3.01
CA THR A 121 12.31 -1.40 -2.11
C THR A 121 11.79 -0.18 -1.34
N VAL A 122 11.14 0.76 -2.03
CA VAL A 122 10.56 1.94 -1.39
C VAL A 122 9.45 1.56 -0.40
N GLU A 123 8.58 0.62 -0.77
CA GLU A 123 7.52 0.12 0.11
C GLU A 123 8.10 -0.50 1.39
N GLY A 124 9.10 -1.38 1.28
CA GLY A 124 9.75 -1.99 2.43
C GLY A 124 10.41 -0.96 3.35
N MET A 125 11.09 0.05 2.78
CA MET A 125 11.66 1.16 3.56
C MET A 125 10.58 1.96 4.29
N LEU A 126 9.48 2.28 3.62
CA LEU A 126 8.36 3.01 4.22
C LEU A 126 7.68 2.22 5.34
N GLY A 127 7.57 0.90 5.21
CA GLY A 127 7.02 0.04 6.26
C GLY A 127 7.80 0.14 7.57
N VAL A 128 9.12 -0.02 7.49
CA VAL A 128 10.01 0.09 8.67
C VAL A 128 10.00 1.50 9.25
N LEU A 129 10.12 2.54 8.40
CA LEU A 129 10.10 3.93 8.85
C LEU A 129 8.79 4.29 9.53
N TYR A 130 7.65 3.81 9.00
CA TYR A 130 6.34 4.06 9.58
C TYR A 130 6.25 3.51 11.01
N ILE A 131 6.64 2.25 11.21
CA ILE A 131 6.61 1.61 12.53
C ILE A 131 7.51 2.39 13.51
N ALA A 132 8.71 2.77 13.08
CA ALA A 132 9.65 3.52 13.91
C ALA A 132 9.10 4.90 14.33
N LEU A 133 8.52 5.65 13.39
CA LEU A 133 7.97 6.99 13.65
C LEU A 133 6.75 6.95 14.58
N ILE A 134 5.84 5.99 14.37
CA ILE A 134 4.66 5.83 15.22
C ILE A 134 5.07 5.42 16.63
N MET A 135 5.96 4.42 16.78
CA MET A 135 6.44 4.00 18.10
C MET A 135 7.14 5.14 18.84
N GLY A 136 8.03 5.88 18.17
CA GLY A 136 8.69 7.04 18.76
C GLY A 136 7.71 8.10 19.25
N ARG A 137 6.66 8.38 18.48
CA ARG A 137 5.60 9.31 18.88
C ARG A 137 4.81 8.83 20.10
N LEU A 138 4.42 7.55 20.12
CA LEU A 138 3.63 6.97 21.21
C LEU A 138 4.40 7.00 22.53
N ILE A 139 5.69 6.63 22.50
CA ILE A 139 6.57 6.67 23.67
C ILE A 139 6.78 8.12 24.14
N GLY A 140 7.01 9.05 23.20
CA GLY A 140 7.21 10.46 23.51
C GLY A 140 6.03 11.08 24.27
N VAL A 141 4.79 10.82 23.81
CA VAL A 141 3.59 11.34 24.50
C VAL A 141 3.42 10.70 25.87
N TYR A 142 3.64 9.38 26.01
CA TYR A 142 3.54 8.71 27.31
C TYR A 142 4.58 9.23 28.32
N SER A 143 5.79 9.56 27.87
CA SER A 143 6.84 10.09 28.75
C SER A 143 6.49 11.47 29.32
N GLN A 144 5.80 12.34 28.56
CA GLN A 144 5.39 13.67 29.03
C GLN A 144 4.24 13.65 30.05
N GLU A 145 3.45 12.57 30.12
CA GLU A 145 2.38 12.44 31.14
C GLU A 145 2.92 12.02 32.52
N ARG A 146 4.18 11.57 32.59
CA ARG A 146 4.79 11.00 33.80
C ARG A 146 5.74 11.95 34.54
N ASP A 147 5.99 13.13 33.99
CA ASP A 147 6.76 14.23 34.59
C ASP A 147 5.82 15.41 34.95
#